data_AF-A0A958M0C3-F1
#
_entry.id   AF-A0A958M0C3-F1
#
_cell.length_a   1.000
_cell.length_b   1.000
_cell.length_c   1.000
_cell.angle_alpha   90.00
_cell.angle_beta   90.00
_cell.angle_gamma   90.00
#
_symmetry.space_group_name_H-M   'P 1'
#
loop_
_entity.id
_entity.type
_entity.pdbx_description
1 polymer ?
#
loop_
_entity_poly.entity_id
_entity_poly.type
_entity_poly.pdbx_seq_one_letter_code
_entity_poly.pdbx_strand_id
1 'polypeptide(L)'
;LNKLIISIKTCLPDCQIILRPHPNTSLLKFKKSLLKNFSEIVISDSSKILHDSLDAIDLVIAGESSAHLEVLSLGIPSVYWRLDKIPYDHYGFVRNNFVLKVDHLFDLKNKVNSFYSSTEWKIVQNQYS
;
A
#
# COMPACT_ATOMS: atom_id res chain seq x y z
N LEU A 1 0.82 -7.22 10.78
CA LEU A 1 1.98 -6.53 10.18
C LEU A 1 3.19 -7.47 9.96
N ASN A 2 3.81 -8.07 10.98
CA ASN A 2 4.96 -8.98 10.76
C ASN A 2 4.70 -10.08 9.73
N LYS A 3 3.53 -10.76 9.81
CA LYS A 3 3.13 -11.76 8.80
C LYS A 3 3.07 -11.18 7.38
N LEU A 4 2.56 -9.96 7.24
CA LEU A 4 2.48 -9.28 5.94
C LEU A 4 3.88 -9.01 5.39
N ILE A 5 4.78 -8.46 6.22
CA ILE A 5 6.18 -8.20 5.84
C ILE A 5 6.87 -9.49 5.39
N ILE A 6 6.71 -10.57 6.15
CA ILE A 6 7.27 -11.89 5.79
C ILE A 6 6.73 -12.32 4.42
N SER A 7 5.41 -12.26 4.23
CA SER A 7 4.79 -12.62 2.95
C SER A 7 5.28 -11.75 1.79
N ILE A 8 5.45 -10.43 1.99
CA ILE A 8 6.03 -9.54 0.97
C ILE A 8 7.44 -10.00 0.63
N LYS A 9 8.31 -10.20 1.63
CA LYS A 9 9.70 -10.63 1.41
C LYS A 9 9.81 -12.02 0.79
N THR A 10 8.85 -12.91 1.03
CA THR A 10 8.80 -14.21 0.36
C THR A 10 8.45 -14.07 -1.13
N CYS A 11 7.51 -13.19 -1.47
CA CYS A 11 7.05 -13.01 -2.85
C CYS A 11 7.94 -12.07 -3.67
N LEU A 12 8.60 -11.12 -3.00
CA LEU A 12 9.43 -10.07 -3.57
C LEU A 12 10.71 -9.93 -2.72
N PRO A 13 11.67 -10.87 -2.82
CA PRO A 13 12.85 -10.90 -1.95
C PRO A 13 13.70 -9.62 -2.02
N ASP A 14 13.82 -9.06 -3.22
CA ASP A 14 14.65 -7.88 -3.49
C ASP A 14 13.94 -6.55 -3.23
N CYS A 15 12.67 -6.55 -2.80
CA CYS A 15 11.96 -5.30 -2.58
C CYS A 15 12.48 -4.55 -1.36
N GLN A 16 12.59 -3.22 -1.47
CA GLN A 16 12.74 -2.35 -0.32
C GLN A 16 11.36 -2.08 0.29
N ILE A 17 11.23 -2.26 1.60
CA ILE A 17 9.98 -1.98 2.31
C ILE A 17 10.12 -0.66 3.05
N ILE A 18 9.28 0.30 2.68
CA ILE A 18 9.11 1.55 3.39
C ILE A 18 7.80 1.48 4.18
N LEU A 19 7.89 1.63 5.49
CA LEU A 19 6.75 1.58 6.38
C LEU A 19 6.41 2.99 6.86
N ARG A 20 5.20 3.44 6.54
CA ARG A 20 4.65 4.73 6.98
C ARG A 20 3.52 4.46 7.99
N PRO A 21 3.74 4.67 9.30
CA PRO A 21 2.67 4.54 10.27
C PRO A 21 1.63 5.65 10.10
N HIS A 22 0.40 5.37 10.51
CA HIS A 22 -0.67 6.37 10.54
C HIS A 22 -0.25 7.54 11.45
N PRO A 23 -0.58 8.82 11.13
CA PRO A 23 -0.15 9.98 11.91
C PRO A 23 -0.46 9.90 13.42
N ASN A 24 -1.59 9.29 13.77
CA ASN A 24 -2.01 9.09 15.17
C ASN A 24 -1.28 7.92 15.88
N THR A 25 -0.33 7.25 15.22
CA THR A 25 0.42 6.13 15.78
C THR A 25 1.74 6.63 16.34
N SER A 26 2.06 6.22 17.58
CA SER A 26 3.37 6.50 18.18
C SER A 26 4.50 5.82 17.39
N LEU A 27 5.25 6.61 16.61
CA LEU A 27 6.43 6.20 15.84
C LEU A 27 7.45 5.42 16.70
N LEU A 28 7.70 5.87 17.93
CA LEU A 28 8.63 5.24 18.88
C LEU A 28 8.22 3.82 19.27
N LYS A 29 6.95 3.61 19.62
CA LYS A 29 6.43 2.27 19.96
C LYS A 29 6.46 1.34 18.75
N PHE A 30 6.16 1.88 17.57
CA PHE A 30 6.14 1.13 16.32
C PHE A 30 7.56 0.70 15.89
N LYS A 31 8.52 1.63 15.89
CA LYS A 31 9.95 1.37 15.63
C LYS A 31 10.51 0.27 16.54
N LYS A 32 10.26 0.34 17.85
CA LYS A 32 10.78 -0.64 18.82
C LYS A 32 10.25 -2.06 18.61
N SER A 33 9.04 -2.22 18.10
CA SER A 33 8.43 -3.54 17.86
C SER A 33 8.87 -4.17 16.53
N LEU A 34 8.92 -3.36 15.47
CA LEU A 34 9.28 -3.81 14.12
C LEU A 34 10.78 -4.04 13.94
N LEU A 35 11.60 -3.08 14.34
CA LEU A 35 13.06 -3.15 14.13
C LEU A 35 13.73 -4.27 14.92
N LYS A 36 13.05 -4.85 15.92
CA LYS A 36 13.50 -6.07 16.59
C LYS A 36 13.55 -7.28 15.66
N ASN A 37 12.67 -7.31 14.66
CA ASN A 37 12.49 -8.47 13.77
C ASN A 37 12.96 -8.18 12.34
N PHE A 38 13.02 -6.91 11.94
CA PHE A 38 13.37 -6.49 10.58
C PHE A 38 14.19 -5.19 10.64
N SER A 39 15.51 -5.31 10.60
CA SER A 39 16.42 -4.15 10.64
C SER A 39 16.51 -3.43 9.29
N GLU A 40 16.13 -4.10 8.21
CA GLU A 40 16.18 -3.64 6.83
C GLU A 40 14.99 -2.75 6.42
N ILE A 41 13.96 -2.62 7.27
CA ILE A 41 12.78 -1.81 6.96
C ILE A 41 13.07 -0.34 7.23
N VAL A 42 12.83 0.49 6.22
CA VAL A 42 12.89 1.94 6.35
C VAL A 42 11.57 2.44 6.93
N ILE A 43 11.61 3.12 8.06
CA ILE A 43 10.42 3.71 8.68
C ILE A 43 10.40 5.20 8.35
N SER A 44 9.46 5.59 7.50
CA SER A 44 9.24 6.99 7.12
C SER A 44 8.40 7.71 8.18
N ASP A 45 8.71 8.98 8.41
CA ASP A 45 7.93 9.83 9.31
C ASP A 45 6.69 10.35 8.57
N SER A 46 5.52 10.16 9.17
CA SER A 46 4.23 10.61 8.64
C SER A 46 4.12 12.13 8.43
N SER A 47 5.02 12.92 9.02
CA SER A 47 5.13 14.37 8.84
C SER A 47 5.77 14.79 7.50
N LYS A 48 6.52 13.89 6.85
CA LYS A 48 6.98 14.11 5.48
C LYS A 48 5.89 13.69 4.52
N ILE A 49 5.56 14.61 3.63
CA ILE A 49 4.64 14.41 2.52
C ILE A 49 5.10 13.16 1.77
N LEU A 50 4.18 12.32 1.26
CA LEU A 50 4.61 11.16 0.44
C LEU A 50 5.56 11.61 -0.69
N HIS A 51 5.43 12.86 -1.15
CA HIS A 51 6.12 13.46 -2.28
C HIS A 51 7.66 13.34 -2.27
N ASP A 52 8.32 13.38 -1.12
CA ASP A 52 9.79 13.31 -1.07
C ASP A 52 10.35 11.92 -1.46
N SER A 53 9.49 10.92 -1.65
CA SER A 53 9.91 9.55 -1.99
C SER A 53 8.98 8.83 -2.97
N LEU A 54 8.03 9.53 -3.60
CA LEU A 54 7.07 8.90 -4.52
C LEU A 54 7.71 8.38 -5.79
N ASP A 55 8.76 9.03 -6.30
CA ASP A 55 9.53 8.56 -7.47
C ASP A 55 10.22 7.20 -7.25
N ALA A 56 10.36 6.78 -5.99
CA ALA A 56 10.98 5.50 -5.61
C ALA A 56 9.95 4.44 -5.17
N ILE A 57 8.65 4.72 -5.27
CA ILE A 57 7.59 3.80 -4.84
C ILE A 57 6.93 3.15 -6.06
N ASP A 58 7.18 1.85 -6.22
CA ASP A 58 6.57 1.05 -7.30
C ASP A 58 5.14 0.59 -6.97
N LEU A 59 4.80 0.49 -5.68
CA LEU A 59 3.53 -0.04 -5.19
C LEU A 59 3.24 0.41 -3.75
N VAL A 60 1.99 0.73 -3.46
CA VAL A 60 1.50 0.95 -2.09
C VAL A 60 0.55 -0.16 -1.65
N ILE A 61 0.68 -0.60 -0.39
CA ILE A 61 -0.28 -1.47 0.28
C ILE A 61 -0.85 -0.72 1.48
N ALA A 62 -2.16 -0.49 1.51
CA ALA A 62 -2.83 0.22 2.59
C ALA A 62 -4.19 -0.41 2.93
N GLY A 63 -4.72 -0.07 4.10
CA GLY A 63 -6.09 -0.42 4.52
C GLY A 63 -7.09 0.64 4.10
N GLU A 64 -8.04 0.98 4.97
CA GLU A 64 -8.95 2.10 4.74
C GLU A 64 -8.21 3.43 4.90
N SER A 65 -7.59 3.90 3.81
CA SER A 65 -6.79 5.12 3.82
C SER A 65 -6.95 5.91 2.54
N SER A 66 -7.08 7.23 2.67
CA SER A 66 -7.03 8.18 1.54
C SER A 66 -5.71 8.15 0.78
N ALA A 67 -4.65 7.55 1.36
CA ALA A 67 -3.37 7.34 0.69
C ALA A 67 -3.51 6.59 -0.64
N HIS A 68 -4.55 5.75 -0.80
CA HIS A 68 -4.87 5.11 -2.07
C HIS A 68 -5.07 6.13 -3.20
N LEU A 69 -5.88 7.17 -2.98
CA LEU A 69 -6.17 8.16 -4.01
C LEU A 69 -4.96 9.06 -4.31
N GLU A 70 -4.21 9.43 -3.27
CA GLU A 70 -3.01 10.25 -3.42
C GLU A 70 -1.98 9.59 -4.36
N VAL A 71 -1.68 8.30 -4.15
CA VAL A 71 -0.68 7.61 -4.98
C VAL A 71 -1.21 7.24 -6.36
N LEU A 72 -2.50 6.92 -6.49
CA LEU A 72 -3.12 6.68 -7.79
C LEU A 72 -3.09 7.93 -8.68
N SER A 73 -3.26 9.13 -8.10
CA SER A 73 -3.16 10.40 -8.84
C SER A 73 -1.77 10.66 -9.44
N LEU A 74 -0.76 9.93 -8.96
CA LEU A 74 0.63 9.99 -9.42
C LEU A 74 1.00 8.80 -10.31
N GLY A 75 0.03 7.97 -10.69
CA GLY A 75 0.26 6.78 -11.50
C GLY A 75 0.88 5.62 -10.75
N ILE A 76 0.96 5.68 -9.41
CA ILE A 76 1.52 4.61 -8.59
C ILE A 76 0.40 3.63 -8.21
N PRO A 77 0.52 2.33 -8.55
CA PRO A 77 -0.45 1.31 -8.17
C PRO A 77 -0.66 1.21 -6.67
N SER A 78 -1.88 0.84 -6.27
CA SER A 78 -2.24 0.68 -4.87
C SER A 78 -3.01 -0.62 -4.62
N VAL A 79 -2.80 -1.23 -3.46
CA VAL A 79 -3.44 -2.49 -3.10
C VAL A 79 -4.10 -2.35 -1.74
N TYR A 80 -5.37 -2.71 -1.69
CA TYR A 80 -6.14 -2.77 -0.48
C TYR A 80 -5.83 -4.06 0.27
N TRP A 81 -5.29 -3.93 1.47
CA TRP A 81 -5.11 -4.99 2.44
C TRP A 81 -5.72 -4.57 3.76
N ARG A 82 -6.53 -5.44 4.39
CA ARG A 82 -7.17 -5.11 5.67
C ARG A 82 -6.13 -4.97 6.80
N LEU A 83 -5.74 -3.74 7.10
CA LEU A 83 -4.71 -3.40 8.10
C LEU A 83 -5.27 -2.78 9.39
N ASP A 84 -6.45 -2.17 9.29
CA ASP A 84 -7.10 -1.45 10.38
C ASP A 84 -8.44 -2.10 10.76
N LYS A 85 -9.13 -1.48 11.73
CA LYS A 85 -10.44 -1.90 12.22
C LYS A 85 -11.59 -1.12 11.57
N ILE A 86 -11.30 -0.25 10.59
CA ILE A 86 -12.33 0.53 9.90
C ILE A 86 -13.19 -0.47 9.09
N PRO A 87 -14.51 -0.21 8.96
CA PRO A 87 -15.35 -1.03 8.12
C PRO A 87 -14.78 -1.19 6.71
N TYR A 88 -14.82 -2.41 6.21
CA TYR A 88 -14.32 -2.73 4.88
C TYR A 88 -15.03 -1.91 3.80
N ASP A 89 -14.24 -1.38 2.89
CA ASP A 89 -14.65 -0.58 1.73
C ASP A 89 -15.50 0.64 2.12
N HIS A 90 -15.15 1.29 3.23
CA HIS A 90 -15.87 2.46 3.75
C HIS A 90 -15.85 3.61 2.73
N TYR A 91 -14.69 3.86 2.12
CA TYR A 91 -14.55 4.85 1.06
C TYR A 91 -14.98 4.35 -0.33
N GLY A 92 -15.28 3.05 -0.47
CA GLY A 92 -15.73 2.47 -1.73
C GLY A 92 -14.63 2.27 -2.77
N PHE A 93 -13.36 2.19 -2.39
CA PHE A 93 -12.23 2.01 -3.31
C PHE A 93 -12.34 0.69 -4.10
N VAL A 94 -12.78 -0.38 -3.45
CA VAL A 94 -12.87 -1.71 -4.08
C VAL A 94 -14.14 -1.83 -4.90
N ARG A 95 -15.31 -1.47 -4.35
CA ARG A 95 -16.59 -1.55 -5.09
C ARG A 95 -16.63 -0.67 -6.34
N ASN A 96 -15.92 0.46 -6.32
CA ASN A 96 -15.83 1.38 -7.45
C ASN A 96 -14.62 1.09 -8.36
N ASN A 97 -13.92 -0.02 -8.14
CA ASN A 97 -12.82 -0.50 -8.97
C ASN A 97 -11.62 0.47 -9.06
N PHE A 98 -11.37 1.27 -8.02
CA PHE A 98 -10.16 2.12 -7.94
C PHE A 98 -8.92 1.35 -7.52
N VAL A 99 -9.10 0.41 -6.58
CA VAL A 99 -8.00 -0.27 -5.89
C VAL A 99 -8.23 -1.78 -5.91
N LEU A 100 -7.17 -2.51 -6.24
CA LEU A 100 -7.16 -3.97 -6.15
C LEU A 100 -7.17 -4.41 -4.69
N LYS A 101 -8.20 -5.16 -4.28
CA LYS A 101 -8.18 -5.91 -3.01
C LYS A 101 -7.40 -7.21 -3.18
N VAL A 102 -6.49 -7.49 -2.25
CA VAL A 102 -5.86 -8.81 -2.15
C VAL A 102 -5.98 -9.36 -0.73
N ASP A 103 -6.39 -10.63 -0.63
CA ASP A 103 -6.42 -11.36 0.65
C ASP A 103 -5.13 -12.19 0.87
N HIS A 104 -4.39 -12.43 -0.22
CA HIS A 104 -3.12 -13.16 -0.23
C HIS A 104 -2.14 -12.54 -1.22
N LEU A 105 -0.88 -12.44 -0.82
CA LEU A 105 0.21 -11.87 -1.63
C LEU A 105 0.81 -12.84 -2.66
N PHE A 106 0.33 -14.08 -2.71
CA PHE A 106 0.73 -15.00 -3.78
C PHE A 106 0.39 -14.36 -5.13
N ASP A 107 1.39 -14.33 -6.02
CA ASP A 107 1.29 -13.77 -7.36
C ASP A 107 0.92 -12.26 -7.41
N LEU A 108 1.33 -11.51 -6.37
CA LEU A 108 0.98 -10.09 -6.22
C LEU A 108 1.31 -9.26 -7.48
N LYS A 109 2.50 -9.44 -8.06
CA LYS A 109 2.95 -8.70 -9.23
C LYS A 109 2.00 -8.87 -10.42
N ASN A 110 1.62 -10.11 -10.73
CA ASN A 110 0.75 -10.39 -11.86
C ASN A 110 -0.68 -9.89 -11.61
N LYS A 111 -1.18 -10.01 -10.37
CA LYS A 111 -2.50 -9.46 -9.99
C LYS A 111 -2.55 -7.94 -10.15
N VAL A 112 -1.53 -7.24 -9.65
CA VAL A 112 -1.40 -5.77 -9.78
C VAL A 112 -1.33 -5.40 -11.26
N ASN A 113 -0.44 -6.02 -12.03
CA ASN A 113 -0.29 -5.73 -13.45
C ASN A 113 -1.60 -5.98 -14.22
N SER A 114 -2.28 -7.10 -13.96
CA SER A 114 -3.53 -7.44 -14.64
C SER A 114 -4.64 -6.45 -14.32
N PHE A 115 -4.76 -6.03 -13.06
CA PHE A 115 -5.77 -5.05 -12.64
C PHE A 115 -5.53 -3.68 -13.27
N TYR A 116 -4.32 -3.12 -13.14
CA TYR A 116 -4.00 -1.77 -13.60
C TYR A 116 -3.83 -1.65 -15.12
N SER A 117 -3.66 -2.78 -15.84
CA SER A 117 -3.68 -2.79 -17.31
C SER A 117 -5.06 -3.06 -17.91
N SER A 118 -6.03 -3.46 -17.09
CA SER A 118 -7.39 -3.81 -17.49
C SER A 118 -8.13 -2.64 -18.14
N THR A 119 -9.04 -2.95 -19.06
CA THR A 119 -9.88 -1.94 -19.72
C THR A 119 -10.80 -1.27 -18.70
N GLU A 120 -11.32 -2.05 -17.76
CA GLU A 120 -12.21 -1.61 -16.69
C GLU A 120 -11.54 -0.54 -15.82
N TRP A 121 -10.29 -0.77 -15.42
CA TRP A 121 -9.55 0.22 -14.63
C TRP A 121 -9.20 1.47 -15.45
N LYS A 122 -8.83 1.32 -16.73
CA LYS A 122 -8.58 2.47 -17.61
C LYS A 122 -9.81 3.36 -17.80
N ILE A 123 -11.01 2.77 -17.83
CA ILE A 123 -12.26 3.54 -17.86
C ILE A 123 -12.41 4.36 -16.57
N VAL A 124 -12.15 3.74 -15.40
CA VAL A 124 -12.16 4.46 -14.11
C VAL A 124 -11.12 5.58 -14.13
N GLN A 125 -9.88 5.32 -14.53
CA GLN A 125 -8.82 6.33 -14.59
C GLN A 125 -9.23 7.55 -15.43
N ASN A 126 -9.80 7.32 -16.62
CA ASN A 126 -10.23 8.39 -17.52
C ASN A 126 -11.44 9.20 -17.01
N GLN A 127 -12.24 8.68 -16.07
CA GLN A 127 -13.35 9.43 -15.48
C GLN A 127 -12.89 10.46 -14.45
N TYR A 128 -11.66 10.32 -13.92
CA TYR A 128 -11.14 11.12 -12.81
C TYR A 128 -9.78 11.78 -13.12
N SER A 129 -9.32 11.73 -14.38
CA SER A 129 -8.13 12.43 -14.90
C SER A 129 -8.55 13.66 -15.70
#